data_AF-A0ABD0QB21-F1
#
_entry.id   AF-A0ABD0QB21-F1
#
_cell.length_a   1.000
_cell.length_b   1.000
_cell.length_c   1.000
_cell.angle_alpha   90.00
_cell.angle_beta   90.00
_cell.angle_gamma   90.00
#
_symmetry.space_group_name_H-M   'P 1'
#
loop_
_entity.id
_entity.type
_entity.pdbx_description
1 polymer ?
#
loop_
_entity_poly.entity_id
_entity_poly.type
_entity_poly.pdbx_seq_one_letter_code
_entity_poly.pdbx_strand_id
1 'polypeptide(L)' 'MKNRALIVSVENFYPGTGLGKRKGAKKDTRRLHKILNKLGFSVEIRMDIEADEIYEAFKA' A
#
# COMPACT_ATOMS: atom_id res chain seq x y z
N MET A 1 -8.40 2.88 -21.52
CA MET A 1 -7.75 2.22 -20.36
C MET A 1 -7.46 3.27 -19.30
N LYS A 2 -7.77 3.02 -18.02
CA LYS A 2 -7.26 3.85 -16.92
C LYS A 2 -5.90 3.30 -16.49
N ASN A 3 -4.93 4.18 -16.25
CA ASN A 3 -3.65 3.77 -15.69
C ASN A 3 -3.88 3.15 -14.32
N ARG A 4 -3.23 2.03 -14.03
CA ARG A 4 -3.33 1.33 -12.75
C ARG A 4 -2.32 1.89 -11.76
N ALA A 5 -2.68 1.92 -10.48
CA ALA A 5 -1.76 2.23 -9.40
C ALA A 5 -1.97 1.25 -8.25
N LEU A 6 -0.90 0.61 -7.79
CA LEU A 6 -0.89 -0.24 -6.61
C LEU A 6 -0.27 0.56 -5.45
N ILE A 7 -0.99 0.64 -4.32
CA ILE A 7 -0.47 1.14 -3.06
C ILE A 7 -0.30 -0.03 -2.10
N VAL A 8 0.93 -0.37 -1.76
CA VAL A 8 1.25 -1.28 -0.66
C VAL A 8 1.54 -0.46 0.59
N SER A 9 0.70 -0.60 1.62
CA SER A 9 0.85 0.10 2.89
C SER A 9 1.19 -0.88 4.00
N VAL A 10 2.47 -0.90 4.39
CA VAL A 10 2.95 -1.66 5.56
C VAL A 10 2.98 -0.74 6.78
N GLU A 11 2.00 -0.89 7.66
CA GLU A 11 1.82 -0.18 8.93
C GLU A 11 2.33 -1.02 10.11
N ASN A 12 1.98 -2.32 10.14
CA ASN A 12 2.33 -3.24 11.21
C ASN A 12 3.36 -4.26 10.71
N PHE A 13 4.24 -4.70 11.62
CA PHE A 13 5.25 -5.72 11.34
C PHE A 13 5.09 -6.88 12.31
N TYR A 14 5.51 -8.07 11.88
CA TYR A 14 5.51 -9.24 12.74
C TYR A 14 6.39 -9.04 13.99
N PRO A 15 6.00 -9.62 15.13
CA PRO A 15 6.84 -9.65 16.33
C PRO A 15 8.23 -10.24 16.04
N GLY A 16 9.26 -9.73 16.70
CA GLY A 16 10.64 -10.25 16.57
C GLY A 16 11.43 -9.70 15.38
N THR A 17 10.81 -8.94 14.47
CA THR A 17 11.51 -8.27 13.35
C THR A 17 12.40 -7.09 13.79
N GLY A 18 12.25 -6.63 15.03
CA GLY A 18 12.88 -5.39 15.52
C GLY A 18 12.24 -4.11 14.97
N LEU A 19 11.21 -4.23 14.11
CA LEU A 19 10.53 -3.09 13.50
C LEU A 19 9.32 -2.67 14.33
N GLY A 20 9.21 -1.36 14.55
CA GLY A 20 8.06 -0.76 15.21
C GLY A 20 6.94 -0.40 14.24
N LYS A 21 5.72 -0.29 14.77
CA LYS A 21 4.56 0.19 14.02
C LYS A 21 4.82 1.56 13.36
N ARG A 22 4.54 1.69 12.07
CA ARG A 22 4.68 2.94 11.30
C ARG A 22 3.48 3.87 11.51
N LYS A 23 3.49 4.60 12.62
CA LYS A 23 2.48 5.62 12.93
C LYS A 23 2.38 6.63 11.77
N GLY A 24 1.17 6.85 11.28
CA GLY A 24 0.91 7.79 10.18
C GLY A 24 0.72 7.14 8.81
N ALA A 25 1.17 5.88 8.61
CA ALA A 25 1.05 5.18 7.32
C ALA A 25 -0.39 5.17 6.78
N LYS A 26 -1.39 4.91 7.63
CA LYS A 26 -2.81 5.00 7.25
C LYS A 26 -3.25 6.37 6.74
N LYS A 27 -2.72 7.46 7.31
CA LYS A 27 -3.03 8.84 6.89
C LYS A 27 -2.42 9.12 5.51
N ASP A 28 -1.19 8.67 5.30
CA ASP A 28 -0.48 8.82 4.03
C ASP A 28 -1.16 8.02 2.91
N THR A 29 -1.52 6.76 3.17
CA THR A 29 -2.25 5.90 2.24
C THR A 29 -3.58 6.52 1.81
N ARG A 30 -4.35 7.08 2.76
CA ARG A 30 -5.60 7.78 2.44
C ARG A 30 -5.36 9.01 1.56
N ARG A 31 -4.32 9.80 1.85
CA ARG A 31 -3.97 10.99 1.06
C ARG A 31 -3.54 10.61 -0.36
N LEU A 32 -2.71 9.58 -0.49
CA LEU A 32 -2.22 9.09 -1.77
C LEU A 32 -3.35 8.52 -2.63
N HIS A 33 -4.21 7.67 -2.04
CA HIS A 33 -5.41 7.15 -2.71
C HIS A 33 -6.31 8.28 -3.24
N LYS A 34 -6.55 9.32 -2.42
CA LYS A 34 -7.36 10.48 -2.86
C LYS A 34 -6.74 11.21 -4.05
N ILE A 35 -5.43 11.44 -4.02
CA ILE A 35 -4.72 12.16 -5.09
C ILE A 35 -4.69 11.33 -6.38
N LEU A 36 -4.38 10.04 -6.30
CA LEU A 36 -4.31 9.16 -7.47
C LEU A 36 -5.67 8.96 -8.14
N ASN A 37 -6.75 8.81 -7.36
CA ASN A 37 -8.10 8.79 -7.92
C ASN A 37 -8.44 10.12 -8.62
N LYS A 38 -8.06 11.27 -8.04
CA LYS A 38 -8.26 12.58 -8.68
C LYS A 38 -7.50 12.70 -10.00
N LEU A 39 -6.35 12.05 -10.11
CA LEU A 39 -5.55 11.98 -11.35
C LEU A 39 -6.07 10.93 -12.35
N GLY A 40 -7.15 10.21 -12.04
CA GLY A 40 -7.80 9.26 -12.95
C GLY A 40 -7.22 7.84 -12.92
N PHE A 41 -6.35 7.51 -11.96
CA PHE A 41 -5.85 6.14 -11.79
C PHE A 41 -6.92 5.20 -11.25
N SER A 42 -6.87 3.94 -11.65
CA SER A 42 -7.56 2.84 -10.94
C SER A 42 -6.64 2.36 -9.83
N VAL A 43 -6.98 2.68 -8.58
CA VAL A 43 -6.10 2.45 -7.43
C VAL A 43 -6.50 1.17 -6.69
N GLU A 44 -5.54 0.28 -6.48
CA GLU A 44 -5.65 -0.88 -5.59
C GLU A 44 -4.81 -0.64 -4.33
N ILE A 45 -5.34 -1.01 -3.16
CA ILE A 45 -4.62 -0.87 -1.88
C ILE A 45 -4.48 -2.26 -1.25
N ARG A 46 -3.26 -2.62 -0.89
CA ARG A 46 -2.93 -3.77 -0.05
C ARG A 46 -2.31 -3.29 1.27
N MET A 47 -2.74 -3.87 2.38
CA MET A 47 -2.28 -3.47 3.71
C MET A 47 -1.61 -4.64 4.42
N ASP A 48 -0.44 -4.37 5.02
CA ASP A 48 0.29 -5.32 5.88
C ASP A 48 0.50 -6.72 5.26
N ILE A 49 0.74 -6.76 3.94
CA ILE A 49 1.03 -8.00 3.20
C ILE A 49 2.51 -8.40 3.31
N GLU A 50 2.79 -9.69 3.11
CA GLU A 50 4.12 -10.28 3.15
C GLU A 50 4.96 -9.96 1.90
N ALA A 51 6.26 -10.23 1.97
CA ALA A 51 7.20 -9.87 0.91
C ALA A 51 6.88 -10.57 -0.42
N ASP A 52 6.52 -11.85 -0.39
CA ASP A 52 6.07 -12.63 -1.54
C ASP A 52 4.74 -12.10 -2.12
N GLU A 53 3.79 -11.75 -1.25
CA GLU A 53 2.52 -11.15 -1.65
C GLU A 53 2.71 -9.79 -2.35
N ILE A 54 3.76 -9.02 -2.00
CA ILE A 54 4.09 -7.77 -2.71
C ILE A 54 4.50 -8.07 -4.16
N TYR A 55 5.30 -9.11 -4.38
CA TYR A 55 5.70 -9.51 -5.73
C TYR A 55 4.48 -9.98 -6.54
N GLU A 56 3.59 -10.77 -5.94
CA GLU A 56 2.38 -11.23 -6.62
C GLU A 56 1.41 -10.09 -6.91
N ALA A 57 1.24 -9.15 -5.97
CA ALA A 57 0.41 -7.96 -6.19
C ALA A 57 0.93 -7.08 -7.32
N PHE A 58 2.25 -7.00 -7.54
CA PHE A 58 2.84 -6.22 -8.63
C PHE A 58 2.69 -6.89 -10.00
N LYS A 59 2.68 -8.23 -10.06
CA LYS A 59 2.55 -9.00 -11.31
C LYS A 59 1.12 -9.02 -11.88
N ALA A 60 0.11 -8.91 -11.01
CA ALA A 60 -1.31 -8.90 -11.37
C ALA A 60 -1.69 -7.67 -12.19
#